data_AF-A0A947X015-F1
#
_entry.id   AF-A0A947X015-F1
#
_cell.length_a   1.000
_cell.length_b   1.000
_cell.length_c   1.000
_cell.angle_alpha   90.00
_cell.angle_beta   90.00
_cell.angle_gamma   90.00
#
_symmetry.space_group_name_H-M   'P 1'
#
loop_
_entity.id
_entity.type
_entity.pdbx_description
1 polymer ?
#
loop_
_entity_poly.entity_id
_entity_poly.type
_entity_poly.pdbx_seq_one_letter_code
_entity_poly.pdbx_strand_id
1 'polypeptide(L)' 'MTNLLLVGSGDIAGRLLPLLRDHYRLYALLRDPEKTAGWRSGGAIPLIADLDDRRSLACIGGLAD' A
#
# COMPACT_ATOMS: atom_id res chain seq x y z
N MET A 1 3.91 15.21 6.93
CA MET A 1 4.19 14.11 5.99
C MET A 1 2.86 13.46 5.68
N THR A 2 2.46 13.44 4.41
CA THR A 2 1.16 12.92 3.98
C THR A 2 1.28 11.43 3.68
N ASN A 3 0.29 10.66 4.14
CA ASN A 3 0.27 9.22 3.95
C ASN A 3 -0.60 8.89 2.75
N LEU A 4 -0.06 8.13 1.80
CA LEU A 4 -0.81 7.71 0.62
C LEU A 4 -1.10 6.22 0.70
N LEU A 5 -2.38 5.84 0.64
CA LEU A 5 -2.81 4.45 0.56
C LEU A 5 -3.13 4.08 -0.88
N LEU A 6 -2.36 3.16 -1.43
CA LEU A 6 -2.57 2.57 -2.74
C LEU A 6 -3.52 1.37 -2.59
N VAL A 7 -4.77 1.59 -2.95
CA VAL A 7 -5.82 0.55 -2.98
C VAL A 7 -5.85 -0.05 -4.38
N GLY A 8 -5.27 -1.24 -4.52
CA GLY A 8 -5.04 -1.89 -5.82
C GLY A 8 -3.56 -1.85 -6.21
N SER A 9 -2.78 -2.77 -5.64
CA SER A 9 -1.33 -2.92 -5.84
C SER A 9 -0.96 -3.54 -7.19
N GLY A 10 -1.48 -2.98 -8.28
CA GLY A 10 -1.15 -3.38 -9.64
C GLY A 10 0.07 -2.64 -10.19
N ASP A 11 0.30 -2.83 -11.49
CA ASP A 11 1.39 -2.23 -12.26
C ASP A 11 1.47 -0.70 -12.12
N ILE A 12 0.32 -0.02 -12.10
CA ILE A 12 0.24 1.45 -12.03
C ILE A 12 0.79 1.95 -10.69
N ALA A 13 0.35 1.34 -9.60
CA ALA A 13 0.79 1.72 -8.27
C ALA A 13 2.29 1.43 -8.08
N GLY A 14 2.82 0.37 -8.69
CA GLY A 14 4.26 0.07 -8.72
C GLY A 14 5.08 1.11 -9.50
N ARG A 15 4.53 1.68 -10.58
CA ARG A 15 5.17 2.74 -11.38
C ARG A 15 5.15 4.11 -10.69
N LEU A 16 4.13 4.39 -9.89
CA LEU A 16 4.03 5.62 -9.10
C LEU A 16 4.95 5.61 -7.88
N LEU A 17 5.27 4.42 -7.39
CA LEU A 17 6.11 4.17 -6.21
C LEU A 17 7.45 4.93 -6.23
N PRO A 18 8.30 4.83 -7.27
CA PRO A 18 9.54 5.59 -7.34
C PRO A 18 9.36 7.10 -7.42
N LEU A 19 8.22 7.60 -7.92
CA LEU A 19 7.94 9.03 -8.07
C LEU A 19 7.46 9.65 -6.75
N LEU A 20 6.82 8.87 -5.89
CA LEU A 20 6.14 9.37 -4.69
C LEU A 20 6.89 9.04 -3.40
N ARG A 21 7.76 8.02 -3.40
CA ARG A 21 8.50 7.55 -2.21
C ARG A 21 9.32 8.63 -1.49
N ASP A 22 9.82 9.63 -2.22
CA ASP A 22 10.69 10.67 -1.64
C ASP A 22 9.88 11.79 -0.97
N HIS A 23 8.58 11.88 -1.24
CA HIS A 23 7.70 12.93 -0.73
C HIS A 23 6.61 12.42 0.22
N TYR A 24 6.20 11.16 0.06
CA TYR A 24 5.05 10.57 0.75
C TYR A 24 5.40 9.25 1.42
N ARG A 25 4.68 8.97 2.51
CA ARG A 25 4.73 7.65 3.15
C ARG A 25 3.74 6.73 2.44
N LEU A 26 4.26 5.86 1.58
CA LEU A 26 3.45 5.00 0.73
C LEU A 26 3.04 3.72 1.45
N TYR A 27 1.73 3.48 1.51
CA TYR A 27 1.13 2.24 1.98
C TYR A 27 0.49 1.52 0.80
N ALA A 28 0.75 0.22 0.63
CA ALA A 28 0.20 -0.57 -0.46
C ALA A 28 -0.69 -1.67 0.10
N LEU A 29 -1.99 -1.62 -0.21
CA LEU A 29 -2.92 -2.68 0.17
C LEU A 29 -2.69 -3.91 -0.72
N LEU A 30 -2.25 -5.01 -0.12
CA LEU A 30 -1.99 -6.29 -0.77
C LEU A 30 -2.97 -7.33 -0.26
N ARG A 31 -3.54 -8.13 -1.17
CA ARG A 31 -4.27 -9.35 -0.79
C ARG A 31 -3.29 -10.51 -0.57
N ASP A 32 -2.25 -10.60 -1.41
CA ASP A 32 -1.27 -11.69 -1.39
C ASP A 32 -0.01 -11.31 -0.59
N PRO A 33 0.34 -12.04 0.47
CA PRO A 33 1.56 -11.79 1.24
C PRO A 33 2.84 -12.04 0.42
N GLU A 34 2.80 -12.87 -0.62
CA GLU A 34 3.96 -13.14 -1.48
C GLU A 34 4.44 -11.89 -2.23
N LYS A 35 3.52 -10.96 -2.54
CA LYS A 35 3.86 -9.71 -3.23
C LYS A 35 4.51 -8.70 -2.29
N THR A 36 4.46 -8.88 -0.97
CA THR A 36 4.97 -7.93 0.02
C THR A 36 6.45 -7.60 -0.17
N ALA A 37 7.27 -8.60 -0.50
CA ALA A 37 8.71 -8.42 -0.67
C ALA A 37 9.03 -7.45 -1.82
N GLY A 38 8.32 -7.56 -2.95
CA GLY A 38 8.53 -6.67 -4.10
C GLY A 38 8.18 -5.21 -3.77
N TRP A 39 7.07 -4.99 -3.06
CA TRP A 39 6.63 -3.66 -2.65
C TRP A 39 7.54 -3.03 -1.59
N ARG A 40 8.02 -3.83 -0.63
CA ARG A 40 9.00 -3.36 0.38
C ARG A 40 10.31 -2.93 -0.27
N SER A 41 10.83 -3.71 -1.21
CA SER A 41 12.04 -3.35 -1.95
C SER A 41 11.88 -2.07 -2.77
N GLY A 42 10.64 -1.75 -3.20
CA GLY A 42 10.31 -0.48 -3.85
C GLY A 42 10.28 0.73 -2.89
N GLY A 43 10.17 0.50 -1.58
CA GLY A 43 10.04 1.56 -0.57
C GLY A 43 8.62 1.79 -0.08
N ALA A 44 7.66 0.93 -0.43
CA ALA A 44 6.30 0.98 0.10
C ALA A 44 6.13 0.09 1.33
N ILE A 45 5.18 0.44 2.18
CA ILE A 45 4.77 -0.33 3.35
C ILE A 45 3.57 -1.19 2.95
N PRO A 46 3.73 -2.51 2.71
CA PRO A 46 2.61 -3.36 2.35
C PRO A 46 1.71 -3.61 3.55
N LEU A 47 0.40 -3.55 3.32
CA LEU A 47 -0.66 -3.83 4.27
C LEU A 47 -1.47 -5.01 3.75
N ILE A 48 -1.54 -6.09 4.52
CA ILE A 48 -2.35 -7.25 4.14
C ILE A 48 -3.78 -7.02 4.60
N ALA A 49 -4.64 -6.74 3.66
CA ALA A 49 -6.06 -6.57 3.89
C ALA A 49 -6.82 -6.80 2.58
N ASP A 50 -8.06 -7.24 2.73
CA ASP A 50 -8.98 -7.52 1.65
C ASP A 50 -10.12 -6.50 1.66
N LEU A 51 -10.36 -5.84 0.52
CA LEU A 51 -11.47 -4.89 0.36
C LEU A 51 -12.85 -5.55 0.51
N ASP A 52 -12.94 -6.85 0.23
CA ASP A 52 -14.17 -7.62 0.42
C ASP A 52 -14.40 -8.02 1.88
N ASP A 53 -13.35 -7.97 2.72
CA ASP A 53 -13.44 -8.27 4.15
C ASP A 53 -13.30 -6.99 5.00
N ARG A 54 -14.46 -6.46 5.41
CA ARG A 54 -14.55 -5.30 6.29
C ARG A 54 -13.76 -5.44 7.60
N ARG A 55 -13.58 -6.65 8.14
CA ARG A 55 -12.79 -6.87 9.36
C ARG A 55 -11.32 -6.65 9.10
N SER A 56 -10.83 -7.07 7.93
CA SER A 56 -9.44 -6.85 7.53
C SER A 56 -9.16 -5.35 7.30
N LEU A 57 -10.15 -4.58 6.83
CA LEU A 57 -10.02 -3.14 6.62
C LEU A 57 -10.02 -2.31 7.92
N ALA A 58 -10.34 -2.92 9.08
CA ALA A 58 -10.25 -2.21 10.35
C ALA A 58 -8.82 -1.73 10.65
N CYS A 59 -7.79 -2.42 10.13
CA CYS A 59 -6.40 -2.04 10.32
C CYS A 59 -5.94 -0.86 9.46
N ILE A 60 -6.70 -0.49 8.41
CA ILE A 60 -6.35 0.61 7.50
C ILE A 60 -7.06 1.92 7.80
N GLY A 61 -8.01 1.92 8.76
CA GLY A 61 -8.74 3.12 9.17
C GLY A 61 -7.79 4.20 9.70
N GLY A 62 -7.79 5.37 9.06
CA GLY A 62 -6.95 6.51 9.45
C GLY A 62 -5.49 6.44 8.96
N LEU A 63 -5.14 5.50 8.08
CA LEU A 63 -3.79 5.41 7.53
C LEU A 63 -3.52 6.40 6.41
N ALA A 64 -4.55 6.85 5.67
CA ALA A 64 -4.43 7.85 4.61
C ALA A 64 -5.19 9.12 4.98
N ASP A 65 -4.63 10.25 4.53
CA ASP A 65 -5.18 11.61 4.66
C ASP A 65 -5.71 12.07 3.30
#